data_AF-B9XNH3-F1
#
_entry.id   AF-B9XNH3-F1
#
_cell.length_a   1.000
_cell.length_b   1.000
_cell.length_c   1.000
_cell.angle_alpha   90.00
_cell.angle_beta   90.00
_cell.angle_gamma   90.00
#
_symmetry.space_group_name_H-M   'P 1'
#
loop_
_entity.id
_entity.type
_entity.pdbx_description
1 polymer ?
#
loop_
_entity_poly.entity_id
_entity_poly.type
_entity_poly.pdbx_seq_one_letter_code
_entity_poly.pdbx_strand_id
1 'polypeptide(L)'
;MTPNSVTPFSQNFRAQSALNAAPSGPAENRRLRIHRAEPTPTTTSPEAETVPPVAPPYAQLSAANKQLTKVSMSRGKPAMGIMAGVAAGALAAFAWYLLTLATGYEIRIVSWLIGVAVGLGMRKFGCPTTHKYGSIAVLITALAIIGGQYFVIQRFVDGSLDGLAENAYVEHTAFARKALNASSDQEISNLFAHHYGKNEFFVTKEEIQDFRATLPELQDFLNGKPSKAEFIKTVRSRADTLSYRWSVFQRSRSLGFLMWLVFGILAAYRVATG
;
A
#
# COMPACT_ATOMS: atom_id res chain seq x y z
N MET A 1 -34.39 29.53 13.62
CA MET A 1 -33.93 28.18 13.28
C MET A 1 -32.47 28.27 12.89
N THR A 2 -31.58 28.03 13.85
CA THR A 2 -30.12 28.07 13.68
C THR A 2 -29.59 26.66 13.44
N PRO A 3 -28.61 26.45 12.54
CA PRO A 3 -28.12 25.13 12.21
C PRO A 3 -27.07 24.66 13.25
N ASN A 4 -27.32 23.48 13.82
CA ASN A 4 -26.37 22.46 14.28
C ASN A 4 -25.13 22.93 15.06
N SER A 5 -25.30 23.07 16.38
CA SER A 5 -24.21 22.88 17.34
C SER A 5 -23.79 21.40 17.32
N VAL A 6 -22.71 21.10 16.60
CA VAL A 6 -22.02 19.80 16.70
C VAL A 6 -21.53 19.66 18.14
N THR A 7 -22.03 18.64 18.86
CA THR A 7 -21.66 18.40 20.26
C THR A 7 -20.15 18.11 20.39
N PRO A 8 -19.50 18.63 21.44
CA PRO A 8 -18.05 18.48 21.66
C PRO A 8 -17.59 17.02 21.80
N PHE A 9 -18.50 16.10 22.12
CA PHE A 9 -18.24 14.66 22.23
C PHE A 9 -17.72 14.02 20.93
N SER A 10 -18.07 14.57 19.75
CA SER A 10 -17.61 14.03 18.46
C SER A 10 -16.15 14.35 18.11
N GLN A 11 -15.54 15.37 18.74
CA GLN A 11 -14.14 15.74 18.49
C GLN A 11 -13.14 14.87 19.26
N ASN A 12 -13.49 14.37 20.44
CA ASN A 12 -12.56 13.60 21.28
C ASN A 12 -12.24 12.19 20.73
N PHE A 13 -13.14 11.58 19.95
CA PHE A 13 -12.90 10.27 19.33
C PHE A 13 -11.73 10.30 18.31
N ARG A 14 -11.40 11.47 17.75
CA ARG A 14 -10.28 11.65 16.80
C ARG A 14 -8.91 11.57 17.48
N ALA A 15 -8.82 11.85 18.78
CA ALA A 15 -7.55 11.87 19.50
C ALA A 15 -7.09 10.47 19.93
N GLN A 16 -8.01 9.60 20.37
CA GLN A 16 -7.66 8.28 20.91
C GLN A 16 -7.20 7.27 19.84
N SER A 17 -7.74 7.34 18.63
CA SER A 17 -7.37 6.41 17.53
C SER A 17 -5.95 6.63 16.98
N ALA A 18 -5.29 7.74 17.32
CA ALA A 18 -3.96 8.08 16.83
C ALA A 18 -2.81 7.66 17.78
N LEU A 19 -3.10 7.29 19.03
CA LEU A 19 -2.09 7.12 20.09
C LEU A 19 -1.64 5.68 20.36
N ASN A 20 -2.34 4.66 19.86
CA ASN A 20 -2.02 3.24 20.15
C ASN A 20 -1.19 2.51 19.06
N ALA A 21 -0.43 3.23 18.23
CA ALA A 21 0.39 2.62 17.19
C ALA A 21 1.83 3.16 17.15
N ALA A 22 2.63 2.87 18.18
CA ALA A 22 4.09 2.78 18.05
C ALA A 22 4.73 2.06 19.26
N PRO A 23 5.33 0.88 19.09
CA PRO A 23 6.38 0.42 19.99
C PRO A 23 7.71 1.08 19.61
N SER A 24 8.24 1.92 20.49
CA SER A 24 9.58 2.49 20.40
C SER A 24 10.62 1.44 20.84
N GLY A 25 11.27 0.79 19.89
CA GLY A 25 12.48 -0.02 20.13
C GLY A 25 13.76 0.81 20.02
N PRO A 26 14.79 0.55 20.84
CA PRO A 26 16.05 1.31 20.81
C PRO A 26 16.91 0.96 19.58
N ALA A 27 17.52 2.00 19.00
CA ALA A 27 18.38 1.93 17.83
C ALA A 27 19.77 1.34 18.16
N GLU A 28 20.09 0.18 17.59
CA GLU A 28 21.42 -0.43 17.66
C GLU A 28 22.30 0.05 16.50
N ASN A 29 23.31 0.86 16.81
CA ASN A 29 24.30 1.35 15.88
C ASN A 29 25.36 0.27 15.57
N ARG A 30 25.18 -0.48 14.47
CA ARG A 30 26.21 -1.42 14.00
C ARG A 30 27.00 -0.82 12.82
N ARG A 31 28.14 -0.20 13.13
CA ARG A 31 29.14 0.25 12.15
C ARG A 31 29.87 -0.97 11.57
N LEU A 32 29.68 -1.23 10.27
CA LEU A 32 30.49 -2.19 9.51
C LEU A 32 31.50 -1.44 8.63
N ARG A 33 32.77 -1.60 8.98
CA ARG A 33 33.97 -1.08 8.31
C ARG A 33 34.37 -2.11 7.25
N ILE A 34 34.22 -1.78 5.96
CA ILE A 34 34.72 -2.63 4.87
C ILE A 34 36.02 -2.03 4.35
N HIS A 35 37.08 -2.82 4.45
CA HIS A 35 38.40 -2.57 3.89
C HIS A 35 38.33 -2.58 2.35
N ARG A 36 38.84 -1.51 1.74
CA ARG A 36 39.04 -1.38 0.30
C ARG A 36 40.45 -1.88 -0.04
N ALA A 37 40.54 -2.98 -0.78
CA ALA A 37 41.78 -3.45 -1.37
C ALA A 37 42.07 -2.70 -2.68
N GLU A 38 43.32 -2.30 -2.88
CA GLU A 38 43.84 -1.69 -4.10
C GLU A 38 44.06 -2.74 -5.20
N PRO A 39 43.75 -2.44 -6.48
CA PRO A 39 44.23 -3.25 -7.60
C PRO A 39 45.54 -2.69 -8.19
N THR A 40 46.52 -3.58 -8.31
CA THR A 40 47.79 -3.43 -9.03
C THR A 40 47.56 -3.41 -10.55
N PRO A 41 48.23 -2.53 -11.32
CA PRO A 41 48.22 -2.61 -12.78
C PRO A 41 49.35 -3.52 -13.28
N THR A 42 49.02 -4.52 -14.10
CA THR A 42 50.02 -5.25 -14.91
C THR A 42 49.75 -5.00 -16.38
N THR A 43 50.58 -4.13 -16.94
CA THR A 43 50.81 -3.93 -18.36
C THR A 43 51.47 -5.18 -18.94
N THR A 44 50.91 -5.76 -20.00
CA THR A 44 51.69 -6.58 -20.94
C THR A 44 51.08 -6.45 -22.33
N SER A 45 51.86 -5.86 -23.23
CA SER A 45 51.56 -5.63 -24.63
C SER A 45 52.23 -6.73 -25.45
N PRO A 46 51.50 -7.53 -26.25
CA PRO A 46 52.11 -8.35 -27.29
C PRO A 46 52.09 -7.62 -28.64
N GLU A 47 53.30 -7.25 -29.05
CA GLU A 47 53.94 -7.47 -30.35
C GLU A 47 53.04 -7.75 -31.57
N ALA A 48 53.16 -6.88 -32.57
CA ALA A 48 52.44 -6.92 -33.83
C ALA A 48 53.16 -7.82 -34.85
N GLU A 49 52.51 -8.92 -35.23
CA GLU A 49 52.94 -9.79 -36.33
C GLU A 49 52.29 -9.30 -37.64
N THR A 50 53.12 -8.93 -38.61
CA THR A 50 52.72 -8.39 -39.92
C THR A 50 52.38 -9.53 -40.90
N VAL A 51 51.08 -9.86 -41.00
CA VAL A 51 50.55 -10.81 -41.99
C VAL A 51 50.37 -10.12 -43.35
N PRO A 52 50.75 -10.74 -44.48
CA PRO A 52 50.58 -10.18 -45.83
C PRO A 52 49.10 -10.04 -46.26
N PRO A 53 48.79 -9.09 -47.18
CA PRO A 53 47.43 -8.79 -47.60
C PRO A 53 46.85 -9.90 -48.48
N VAL A 54 45.96 -10.71 -47.91
CA VAL A 54 45.09 -11.63 -48.66
C VAL A 54 43.92 -10.84 -49.25
N ALA A 55 43.72 -10.96 -50.57
CA ALA A 55 42.65 -10.29 -51.29
C ALA A 55 41.25 -10.70 -50.74
N PRO A 56 40.36 -9.74 -50.45
CA PRO A 56 39.10 -10.03 -49.78
C PRO A 56 38.05 -10.75 -50.65
N PRO A 57 37.49 -11.89 -50.22
CA PRO A 57 36.32 -12.54 -50.85
C PRO A 57 34.99 -11.84 -50.50
N TYR A 58 34.95 -10.51 -50.35
CA TYR A 58 33.77 -9.78 -49.83
C TYR A 58 32.71 -9.41 -50.88
N ALA A 59 32.98 -9.55 -52.19
CA ALA A 59 32.06 -9.08 -53.21
C ALA A 59 30.79 -9.96 -53.37
N GLN A 60 30.88 -11.26 -53.05
CA GLN A 60 29.76 -12.19 -53.29
C GLN A 60 28.77 -12.31 -52.12
N LEU A 61 29.13 -11.87 -50.90
CA LEU A 61 28.23 -11.85 -49.74
C LEU A 61 27.25 -10.66 -49.72
N SER A 62 27.53 -9.60 -50.50
CA SER A 62 26.72 -8.37 -50.51
C SER A 62 25.37 -8.55 -51.22
N ALA A 63 25.31 -9.43 -52.24
CA ALA A 63 24.09 -9.65 -53.01
C ALA A 63 23.07 -10.56 -52.28
N ALA A 64 23.55 -11.57 -51.54
CA ALA A 64 22.68 -12.45 -50.75
C ALA A 64 22.01 -11.72 -49.56
N ASN A 65 22.64 -10.67 -49.03
CA ASN A 65 22.14 -9.93 -47.88
C ASN A 65 20.99 -8.95 -48.22
N LYS A 66 20.78 -8.63 -49.50
CA LYS A 66 19.69 -7.73 -49.95
C LYS A 66 18.31 -8.40 -49.97
N GLN A 67 18.24 -9.73 -50.01
CA GLN A 67 16.95 -10.45 -50.06
C GLN A 67 16.40 -10.83 -48.68
N LEU A 68 17.21 -10.81 -47.62
CA LEU A 68 16.76 -11.10 -46.24
C LEU A 68 16.05 -9.94 -45.54
N THR A 69 16.10 -8.72 -46.08
CA THR A 69 15.56 -7.52 -45.41
C THR A 69 14.09 -7.24 -45.71
N LYS A 70 13.42 -8.07 -46.52
CA LYS A 70 12.02 -7.85 -46.91
C LYS A 70 11.05 -8.91 -46.38
N VAL A 71 11.31 -9.47 -45.20
CA VAL A 71 10.23 -10.03 -44.38
C VAL A 71 9.49 -8.84 -43.77
N SER A 72 8.45 -8.36 -44.46
CA SER A 72 7.53 -7.37 -43.91
C SER A 72 6.75 -8.01 -42.78
N MET A 73 7.37 -8.09 -41.59
CA MET A 73 6.64 -8.45 -40.39
C MET A 73 5.49 -7.46 -40.25
N SER A 74 4.26 -7.99 -40.38
CA SER A 74 3.02 -7.28 -40.17
C SER A 74 3.15 -6.48 -38.87
N ARG A 75 3.29 -5.15 -38.99
CA ARG A 75 3.40 -4.25 -37.83
C ARG A 75 2.11 -4.38 -37.04
N GLY A 76 2.15 -5.08 -35.90
CA GLY A 76 1.04 -5.15 -34.97
C GLY A 76 0.55 -3.74 -34.61
N LYS A 77 -0.76 -3.56 -34.44
CA LYS A 77 -1.29 -2.23 -34.13
C LYS A 77 -0.84 -1.81 -32.71
N PRO A 78 -0.17 -0.66 -32.49
CA PRO A 78 0.28 -0.20 -31.17
C PRO A 78 -0.78 -0.34 -30.07
N ALA A 79 -2.00 0.09 -30.40
CA ALA A 79 -3.12 0.09 -29.50
C ALA A 79 -3.47 -1.31 -28.99
N MET A 80 -3.31 -2.35 -29.83
CA MET A 80 -3.60 -3.72 -29.46
C MET A 80 -2.64 -4.24 -28.38
N GLY A 81 -1.35 -3.89 -28.47
CA GLY A 81 -0.37 -4.20 -27.44
C GLY A 81 -0.69 -3.53 -26.10
N ILE A 82 -1.05 -2.24 -26.12
CA ILE A 82 -1.43 -1.50 -24.91
C ILE A 82 -2.66 -2.13 -24.25
N MET A 83 -3.71 -2.42 -25.02
CA MET A 83 -4.93 -3.06 -24.52
C MET A 83 -4.63 -4.44 -23.91
N ALA A 84 -3.77 -5.24 -24.57
CA ALA A 84 -3.34 -6.52 -24.02
C ALA A 84 -2.55 -6.38 -22.73
N GLY A 85 -1.68 -5.36 -22.62
CA GLY A 85 -0.96 -5.04 -21.39
C GLY A 85 -1.88 -4.66 -20.24
N VAL A 86 -2.88 -3.79 -20.49
CA VAL A 86 -3.88 -3.39 -19.50
C VAL A 86 -4.69 -4.60 -19.04
N ALA A 87 -5.18 -5.42 -19.97
CA ALA A 87 -5.94 -6.63 -19.65
C ALA A 87 -5.11 -7.62 -18.83
N ALA A 88 -3.85 -7.87 -19.23
CA ALA A 88 -2.94 -8.73 -18.49
C ALA A 88 -2.65 -8.21 -17.08
N GLY A 89 -2.41 -6.90 -16.93
CA GLY A 89 -2.19 -6.26 -15.63
C GLY A 89 -3.40 -6.35 -14.71
N ALA A 90 -4.61 -6.11 -15.24
CA ALA A 90 -5.85 -6.23 -14.49
C ALA A 90 -6.11 -7.68 -14.03
N LEU A 91 -5.93 -8.66 -14.93
CA LEU A 91 -6.09 -10.07 -14.60
C LEU A 91 -5.05 -10.55 -13.57
N ALA A 92 -3.80 -10.13 -13.71
CA ALA A 92 -2.74 -10.49 -12.76
C ALA A 92 -2.97 -9.85 -11.38
N ALA A 93 -3.39 -8.57 -11.33
CA ALA A 93 -3.75 -7.90 -10.08
C ALA A 93 -4.98 -8.55 -9.42
N PHE A 94 -5.97 -8.96 -10.21
CA PHE A 94 -7.14 -9.68 -9.70
C PHE A 94 -6.78 -11.07 -9.18
N ALA A 95 -5.96 -11.83 -9.90
CA ALA A 95 -5.46 -13.13 -9.45
C ALA A 95 -4.65 -13.00 -8.16
N TRP A 96 -3.83 -11.95 -8.05
CA TRP A 96 -3.11 -11.63 -6.82
C TRP A 96 -4.06 -11.32 -5.66
N TYR A 97 -5.08 -10.49 -5.88
CA TYR A 97 -6.11 -10.21 -4.88
C TYR A 97 -6.80 -11.50 -4.39
N LEU A 98 -7.22 -12.38 -5.30
CA LEU A 98 -7.80 -13.68 -4.94
C LEU A 98 -6.82 -14.56 -4.16
N LEU A 99 -5.54 -14.55 -4.52
CA LEU A 99 -4.50 -15.29 -3.81
C LEU A 99 -4.33 -14.78 -2.38
N THR A 100 -4.34 -13.46 -2.17
CA THR A 100 -4.28 -12.87 -0.82
C THR A 100 -5.54 -13.18 0.00
N LEU A 101 -6.72 -13.24 -0.64
CA LEU A 101 -7.95 -13.68 0.02
C LEU A 101 -7.88 -15.14 0.46
N ALA A 102 -7.35 -16.01 -0.39
CA ALA A 102 -7.28 -17.44 -0.10
C ALA A 102 -6.22 -17.79 0.97
N THR A 103 -5.10 -17.06 0.98
CA THR A 103 -3.95 -17.40 1.85
C THR A 103 -3.90 -16.57 3.13
N GLY A 104 -4.49 -15.37 3.15
CA GLY A 104 -4.30 -14.41 4.24
C GLY A 104 -2.88 -13.81 4.31
N TYR A 105 -2.00 -14.12 3.35
CA TYR A 105 -0.61 -13.66 3.33
C TYR A 105 -0.33 -12.72 2.15
N GLU A 106 0.36 -11.61 2.42
CA GLU A 106 0.85 -10.68 1.39
C GLU A 106 2.15 -11.21 0.75
N ILE A 107 2.01 -11.97 -0.34
CA ILE A 107 3.16 -12.44 -1.12
C ILE A 107 3.66 -11.31 -2.03
N ARG A 108 4.70 -10.62 -1.60
CA ARG A 108 5.24 -9.44 -2.32
C ARG A 108 5.96 -9.77 -3.64
N ILE A 109 6.39 -11.02 -3.81
CA ILE A 109 7.02 -11.52 -5.05
C ILE A 109 6.06 -11.41 -6.25
N VAL A 110 4.74 -11.37 -6.01
CA VAL A 110 3.73 -11.29 -7.06
C VAL A 110 3.84 -10.00 -7.90
N SER A 111 4.39 -8.91 -7.36
CA SER A 111 4.66 -7.68 -8.12
C SER A 111 5.55 -7.92 -9.35
N TRP A 112 6.51 -8.84 -9.24
CA TRP A 112 7.36 -9.24 -10.37
C TRP A 112 6.55 -9.99 -11.43
N LEU A 113 5.69 -10.92 -11.02
CA LEU A 113 4.81 -11.69 -11.92
C LEU A 113 3.84 -10.77 -12.68
N ILE A 114 3.26 -9.77 -12.00
CA ILE A 114 2.40 -8.76 -12.63
C ILE A 114 3.18 -8.02 -13.72
N GLY A 115 4.40 -7.56 -13.42
CA GLY A 115 5.24 -6.88 -14.40
C GLY A 115 5.58 -7.74 -15.62
N VAL A 116 5.96 -9.01 -15.40
CA VAL A 116 6.21 -9.96 -16.48
C VAL A 116 4.95 -10.19 -17.33
N ALA A 117 3.78 -10.37 -16.70
CA ALA A 117 2.52 -10.58 -17.39
C ALA A 117 2.14 -9.38 -18.29
N VAL A 118 2.26 -8.15 -17.77
CA VAL A 118 2.02 -6.92 -18.54
C VAL A 118 2.99 -6.83 -19.72
N GLY A 119 4.29 -7.05 -19.48
CA GLY A 119 5.32 -7.02 -20.52
C GLY A 119 5.06 -8.05 -21.63
N LEU A 120 4.72 -9.29 -21.26
CA LEU A 120 4.39 -10.36 -22.22
C LEU A 120 3.12 -10.03 -23.02
N GLY A 121 2.08 -9.51 -22.36
CA GLY A 121 0.86 -9.07 -23.02
C GLY A 121 1.16 -7.98 -24.07
N MET A 122 1.93 -6.97 -23.70
CA MET A 122 2.31 -5.91 -24.64
C MET A 122 3.19 -6.41 -25.78
N ARG A 123 4.16 -7.29 -25.49
CA ARG A 123 5.08 -7.83 -26.51
C ARG A 123 4.37 -8.73 -27.50
N LYS A 124 3.46 -9.60 -27.04
CA LYS A 124 2.79 -10.59 -27.89
C LYS A 124 1.81 -9.94 -28.88
N PHE A 125 1.19 -8.83 -28.51
CA PHE A 125 0.14 -8.18 -29.31
C PHE A 125 0.52 -6.79 -29.84
N GLY A 126 1.69 -6.27 -29.46
CA GLY A 126 2.19 -4.97 -29.88
C GLY A 126 3.12 -5.00 -31.08
N CYS A 127 3.57 -3.82 -31.49
CA CYS A 127 4.66 -3.66 -32.45
C CYS A 127 6.01 -3.94 -31.77
N PRO A 128 7.04 -4.39 -32.52
CA PRO A 128 8.34 -4.73 -31.96
C PRO A 128 9.01 -3.56 -31.19
N THR A 129 9.60 -3.95 -30.06
CA THR A 129 10.61 -3.30 -29.20
C THR A 129 11.02 -1.86 -29.51
N THR A 130 10.11 -0.89 -29.28
CA THR A 130 10.54 0.51 -29.11
C THR A 130 10.53 0.88 -27.64
N HIS A 131 11.49 1.69 -27.20
CA HIS A 131 11.59 2.16 -25.81
C HIS A 131 10.29 2.80 -25.30
N LYS A 132 9.49 3.39 -26.19
CA LYS A 132 8.19 3.97 -25.88
C LYS A 132 7.20 2.95 -25.29
N TYR A 133 7.19 1.70 -25.77
CA TYR A 133 6.34 0.66 -25.19
C TYR A 133 6.81 0.21 -23.82
N GLY A 134 8.13 0.19 -23.59
CA GLY A 134 8.69 -0.07 -22.28
C GLY A 134 8.15 0.91 -21.23
N SER A 135 8.16 2.22 -21.54
CA SER A 135 7.61 3.24 -20.64
C SER A 135 6.12 3.07 -20.36
N ILE A 136 5.32 2.69 -21.37
CA ILE A 136 3.89 2.43 -21.20
C ILE A 136 3.66 1.18 -20.33
N ALA A 137 4.46 0.12 -20.52
CA ALA A 137 4.40 -1.09 -19.70
C ALA A 137 4.68 -0.81 -18.23
N VAL A 138 5.64 0.08 -17.94
CA VAL A 138 5.96 0.56 -16.60
C VAL A 138 4.75 1.23 -15.95
N LEU A 139 4.09 2.15 -16.66
CA LEU A 139 2.93 2.87 -16.13
C LEU A 139 1.77 1.91 -15.83
N ILE A 140 1.45 1.01 -16.76
CA ILE A 140 0.39 0.01 -16.58
C ILE A 140 0.69 -0.89 -15.37
N THR A 141 1.94 -1.37 -15.26
CA THR A 141 2.37 -2.23 -14.15
C THR A 141 2.29 -1.51 -12.80
N ALA A 142 2.73 -0.26 -12.74
CA ALA A 142 2.65 0.54 -11.52
C ALA A 142 1.19 0.70 -11.07
N LEU A 143 0.28 1.03 -11.99
CA LEU A 143 -1.15 1.15 -11.70
C LEU A 143 -1.77 -0.19 -11.27
N ALA A 144 -1.41 -1.29 -11.91
CA ALA A 144 -1.91 -2.63 -11.54
C ALA A 144 -1.47 -3.04 -10.13
N ILE A 145 -0.21 -2.80 -9.77
CA ILE A 145 0.33 -3.12 -8.43
C ILE A 145 -0.31 -2.22 -7.36
N ILE A 146 -0.38 -0.91 -7.61
CA ILE A 146 -1.01 0.05 -6.67
C ILE A 146 -2.49 -0.27 -6.49
N GLY A 147 -3.21 -0.54 -7.58
CA GLY A 147 -4.62 -0.90 -7.56
C GLY A 147 -4.88 -2.21 -6.81
N GLY A 148 -4.08 -3.25 -7.08
CA GLY A 148 -4.18 -4.51 -6.35
C GLY A 148 -3.96 -4.34 -4.85
N GLN A 149 -2.92 -3.59 -4.44
CA GLN A 149 -2.64 -3.33 -3.02
C GLN A 149 -3.79 -2.57 -2.36
N TYR A 150 -4.38 -1.60 -3.06
CA TYR A 150 -5.52 -0.84 -2.55
C TYR A 150 -6.72 -1.75 -2.24
N PHE A 151 -7.06 -2.69 -3.15
CA PHE A 151 -8.16 -3.64 -2.91
C PHE A 151 -7.91 -4.57 -1.73
N VAL A 152 -6.67 -5.06 -1.57
CA VAL A 152 -6.28 -5.89 -0.41
C VAL A 152 -6.49 -5.13 0.90
N ILE A 153 -6.01 -3.88 0.97
CA ILE A 153 -6.16 -3.03 2.16
C ILE A 153 -7.62 -2.71 2.43
N GLN A 154 -8.41 -2.41 1.40
CA GLN A 154 -9.83 -2.13 1.57
C GLN A 154 -10.55 -3.30 2.24
N ARG A 155 -10.30 -4.54 1.80
CA ARG A 155 -10.88 -5.73 2.40
C ARG A 155 -10.45 -5.94 3.85
N PHE A 156 -9.17 -5.70 4.15
CA PHE A 156 -8.62 -5.82 5.50
C PHE A 156 -9.23 -4.79 6.44
N VAL A 157 -9.38 -3.54 5.97
CA VAL A 157 -10.05 -2.47 6.71
C VAL A 157 -11.51 -2.85 6.95
N ASP A 158 -12.24 -3.27 5.93
CA ASP A 158 -13.66 -3.62 6.08
C ASP A 158 -13.86 -4.77 7.08
N GLY A 159 -13.00 -5.81 7.04
CA GLY A 159 -13.05 -6.92 8.01
C GLY A 159 -12.65 -6.51 9.43
N SER A 160 -11.66 -5.63 9.56
CA SER A 160 -11.19 -5.13 10.86
C SER A 160 -12.18 -4.16 11.48
N LEU A 161 -12.90 -3.38 10.67
CA LEU A 161 -13.86 -2.38 11.14
C LEU A 161 -15.06 -3.02 11.83
N ASP A 162 -15.57 -4.16 11.33
CA ASP A 162 -16.68 -4.85 11.98
C ASP A 162 -16.28 -5.35 13.39
N GLY A 163 -15.10 -5.96 13.52
CA GLY A 163 -14.58 -6.39 14.82
C GLY A 163 -14.22 -5.21 15.74
N LEU A 164 -13.66 -4.12 15.19
CA LEU A 164 -13.33 -2.92 15.95
C LEU A 164 -14.59 -2.21 16.46
N ALA A 165 -15.63 -2.10 15.64
CA ALA A 165 -16.89 -1.46 16.04
C ALA A 165 -17.63 -2.27 17.11
N GLU A 166 -17.57 -3.60 17.02
CA GLU A 166 -18.09 -4.51 18.03
C GLU A 166 -17.36 -4.34 19.37
N ASN A 167 -16.02 -4.38 19.35
CA ASN A 167 -15.20 -4.19 20.55
C ASN A 167 -15.41 -2.79 21.15
N ALA A 168 -15.48 -1.75 20.31
CA ALA A 168 -15.76 -0.40 20.76
C ALA A 168 -17.13 -0.29 21.45
N TYR A 169 -18.15 -0.98 20.93
CA TYR A 169 -19.47 -1.03 21.59
C TYR A 169 -19.41 -1.69 22.97
N VAL A 170 -18.72 -2.83 23.07
CA VAL A 170 -18.52 -3.55 24.35
C VAL A 170 -17.77 -2.68 25.36
N GLU A 171 -16.69 -2.02 24.92
CA GLU A 171 -15.88 -1.12 25.75
C GLU A 171 -16.69 0.10 26.21
N HIS A 172 -17.44 0.74 25.30
CA HIS A 172 -18.33 1.86 25.64
C HIS A 172 -19.43 1.45 26.62
N THR A 173 -20.00 0.25 26.48
CA THR A 173 -21.01 -0.28 27.41
C THR A 173 -20.42 -0.49 28.79
N ALA A 174 -19.22 -1.07 28.87
CA ALA A 174 -18.51 -1.27 30.12
C ALA A 174 -18.15 0.06 30.80
N PHE A 175 -17.71 1.05 30.01
CA PHE A 175 -17.42 2.40 30.48
C PHE A 175 -18.68 3.10 31.01
N ALA A 176 -19.78 3.09 30.25
CA ALA A 176 -21.05 3.70 30.66
C ALA A 176 -21.57 3.10 31.98
N ARG A 177 -21.47 1.78 32.16
CA ARG A 177 -21.86 1.11 33.41
C ARG A 177 -21.00 1.56 34.60
N LYS A 178 -19.68 1.67 34.41
CA LYS A 178 -18.77 2.17 35.46
C LYS A 178 -19.06 3.63 35.79
N ALA A 179 -19.33 4.45 34.79
CA ALA A 179 -19.63 5.87 34.95
C ALA A 179 -20.89 6.12 35.77
N LEU A 180 -21.98 5.39 35.51
CA LEU A 180 -23.24 5.54 36.26
C LEU A 180 -23.15 5.02 37.70
N ASN A 181 -22.25 4.07 37.95
CA ASN A 181 -22.02 3.54 39.30
C ASN A 181 -21.05 4.41 40.12
N ALA A 182 -20.30 5.32 39.48
CA ALA A 182 -19.39 6.22 40.16
C ALA A 182 -20.18 7.33 40.86
N SER A 183 -20.10 7.37 42.19
CA SER A 183 -20.85 8.30 43.03
C SER A 183 -20.02 9.50 43.45
N SER A 184 -18.70 9.30 43.63
CA SER A 184 -17.76 10.33 44.08
C SER A 184 -17.00 10.99 42.94
N ASP A 185 -16.58 12.24 43.15
CA ASP A 185 -15.74 12.97 42.18
C ASP A 185 -14.39 12.29 41.97
N GLN A 186 -13.85 11.61 42.99
CA GLN A 186 -12.60 10.87 42.89
C GLN A 186 -12.75 9.63 42.00
N GLU A 187 -13.85 8.89 42.12
CA GLU A 187 -14.15 7.75 41.22
C GLU A 187 -14.32 8.21 39.77
N ILE A 188 -15.01 9.33 39.55
CA ILE A 188 -15.19 9.92 38.21
C ILE A 188 -13.84 10.35 37.64
N SER A 189 -13.01 11.03 38.43
CA SER A 189 -11.66 11.43 38.04
C SER A 189 -10.81 10.22 37.63
N ASN A 190 -10.84 9.15 38.43
CA ASN A 190 -10.09 7.92 38.17
C ASN A 190 -10.57 7.23 36.89
N LEU A 191 -11.88 7.17 36.68
CA LEU A 191 -12.47 6.59 35.47
C LEU A 191 -12.07 7.40 34.23
N PHE A 192 -12.07 8.73 34.34
CA PHE A 192 -11.67 9.64 33.26
C PHE A 192 -10.18 9.50 32.94
N ALA A 193 -9.32 9.50 33.96
CA ALA A 193 -7.88 9.30 33.82
C ALA A 193 -7.57 7.98 33.11
N HIS A 194 -8.23 6.89 33.52
CA HIS A 194 -8.04 5.57 32.93
C HIS A 194 -8.48 5.51 31.46
N HIS A 195 -9.64 6.06 31.11
CA HIS A 195 -10.19 5.97 29.75
C HIS A 195 -9.51 6.92 28.77
N TYR A 196 -9.07 8.09 29.21
CA TYR A 196 -8.43 9.10 28.36
C TYR A 196 -6.90 9.08 28.40
N GLY A 197 -6.29 8.20 29.20
CA GLY A 197 -4.84 8.14 29.38
C GLY A 197 -4.25 9.43 29.94
N LYS A 198 -5.05 10.22 30.68
CA LYS A 198 -4.59 11.42 31.38
C LYS A 198 -4.09 11.03 32.77
N ASN A 199 -3.14 11.77 33.33
CA ASN A 199 -2.82 11.58 34.75
C ASN A 199 -3.98 12.09 35.61
N GLU A 200 -4.31 11.33 36.66
CA GLU A 200 -5.39 11.61 37.62
C GLU A 200 -5.35 13.04 38.18
N PHE A 201 -4.15 13.59 38.37
CA PHE A 201 -3.93 14.93 38.91
C PHE A 201 -4.29 16.09 37.98
N PHE A 202 -4.54 15.83 36.69
CA PHE A 202 -4.86 16.88 35.71
C PHE A 202 -6.35 16.96 35.37
N VAL A 203 -7.21 16.16 36.02
CA VAL A 203 -8.66 16.24 35.79
C VAL A 203 -9.24 17.38 36.61
N THR A 204 -9.76 18.42 35.94
CA THR A 204 -10.29 19.60 36.64
C THR A 204 -11.73 19.39 37.11
N LYS A 205 -12.21 20.21 38.05
CA LYS A 205 -13.60 20.14 38.53
C LYS A 205 -14.60 20.44 37.42
N GLU A 206 -14.22 21.30 36.49
CA GLU A 206 -15.00 21.64 35.30
C GLU A 206 -15.16 20.41 34.39
N GLU A 207 -14.09 19.64 34.15
CA GLU A 207 -14.17 18.39 33.38
C GLU A 207 -15.06 17.34 34.07
N ILE A 208 -15.03 17.25 35.41
CA ILE A 208 -15.92 16.37 36.17
C ILE A 208 -17.38 16.82 36.05
N GLN A 209 -17.64 18.13 36.11
CA GLN A 209 -18.99 18.68 35.96
C GLN A 209 -19.54 18.45 34.55
N ASP A 210 -18.72 18.69 33.52
CA ASP A 210 -19.06 18.40 32.12
C ASP A 210 -19.33 16.90 31.91
N PHE A 211 -18.53 16.03 32.54
CA PHE A 211 -18.77 14.59 32.50
C PHE A 211 -20.10 14.20 33.15
N ARG A 212 -20.42 14.78 34.32
CA ARG A 212 -21.72 14.55 34.98
C ARG A 212 -22.90 14.95 34.08
N ALA A 213 -22.76 15.99 33.28
CA ALA A 213 -23.78 16.41 32.31
C ALA A 213 -23.99 15.38 31.17
N THR A 214 -23.03 14.49 30.91
CA THR A 214 -23.13 13.40 29.92
C THR A 214 -23.67 12.08 30.47
N LEU A 215 -23.87 11.96 31.80
CA LEU A 215 -24.42 10.74 32.41
C LEU A 215 -25.80 10.33 31.85
N PRO A 216 -26.74 11.25 31.56
CA PRO A 216 -28.01 10.88 30.93
C PRO A 216 -27.82 10.20 29.57
N GLU A 217 -26.85 10.65 28.76
CA GLU A 217 -26.53 10.04 27.46
C GLU A 217 -25.95 8.62 27.64
N LEU A 218 -25.11 8.41 28.66
CA LEU A 218 -24.60 7.07 28.99
C LEU A 218 -25.69 6.14 29.51
N GLN A 219 -26.67 6.67 30.25
CA GLN A 219 -27.84 5.92 30.67
C GLN A 219 -28.70 5.52 29.47
N ASP A 220 -28.95 6.44 28.55
CA ASP A 220 -29.65 6.15 27.30
C ASP A 220 -28.91 5.09 26.46
N PHE A 221 -27.58 5.16 26.41
CA PHE A 221 -26.75 4.16 25.76
C PHE A 221 -26.92 2.76 26.36
N LEU A 222 -26.91 2.64 27.70
CA LEU A 222 -27.18 1.37 28.37
C LEU A 222 -28.62 0.87 28.18
N ASN A 223 -29.57 1.78 27.98
CA ASN A 223 -30.95 1.46 27.60
C ASN A 223 -31.08 1.08 26.11
N GLY A 224 -29.97 0.99 25.37
CA GLY A 224 -29.93 0.58 23.97
C GLY A 224 -30.18 1.71 22.97
N LYS A 225 -29.94 2.98 23.35
CA LYS A 225 -30.05 4.16 22.47
C LYS A 225 -28.69 4.86 22.32
N PRO A 226 -28.04 4.86 21.13
CA PRO A 226 -28.43 4.14 19.92
C PRO A 226 -28.38 2.62 20.11
N SER A 227 -29.12 1.91 19.25
CA SER A 227 -29.01 0.46 19.20
C SER A 227 -27.59 0.06 18.78
N LYS A 228 -27.16 -1.15 19.15
CA LYS A 228 -25.85 -1.69 18.75
C LYS A 228 -25.62 -1.59 17.24
N ALA A 229 -26.64 -1.90 16.44
CA ALA A 229 -26.57 -1.80 14.98
C ALA A 229 -26.36 -0.35 14.49
N GLU A 230 -27.05 0.62 15.10
CA GLU A 230 -26.88 2.04 14.77
C GLU A 230 -25.52 2.58 15.22
N PHE A 231 -25.02 2.16 16.38
CA PHE A 231 -23.68 2.49 16.85
C PHE A 231 -22.62 1.98 15.85
N ILE A 232 -22.67 0.69 15.50
CA ILE A 232 -21.75 0.08 14.53
C ILE A 232 -21.84 0.80 13.18
N LYS A 233 -23.05 1.10 12.70
CA LYS A 233 -23.26 1.86 11.46
C LYS A 233 -22.63 3.25 11.52
N THR A 234 -22.71 3.93 12.66
CA THR A 234 -22.14 5.26 12.88
C THR A 234 -20.61 5.22 12.94
N VAL A 235 -20.03 4.23 13.61
CA VAL A 235 -18.58 4.01 13.63
C VAL A 235 -18.09 3.70 12.21
N ARG A 236 -18.81 2.83 11.49
CA ARG A 236 -18.49 2.45 10.11
C ARG A 236 -18.57 3.65 9.17
N SER A 237 -19.61 4.47 9.22
CA SER A 237 -19.75 5.62 8.33
C SER A 237 -18.64 6.67 8.52
N ARG A 238 -18.13 6.83 9.75
CA ARG A 238 -16.97 7.69 10.03
C ARG A 238 -15.67 7.08 9.52
N ALA A 239 -15.49 5.77 9.67
CA ALA A 239 -14.31 5.06 9.20
C ALA A 239 -14.28 4.84 7.67
N ASP A 240 -15.45 4.79 7.02
CA ASP A 240 -15.60 4.57 5.58
C ASP A 240 -15.27 5.83 4.73
N THR A 241 -14.73 6.87 5.37
CA THR A 241 -14.29 8.07 4.65
C THR A 241 -13.09 7.77 3.76
N LEU A 242 -13.13 8.25 2.52
CA LEU A 242 -12.03 8.10 1.56
C LEU A 242 -10.69 8.58 2.13
N SER A 243 -10.71 9.66 2.93
CA SER A 243 -9.54 10.19 3.63
C SER A 243 -8.94 9.19 4.62
N TYR A 244 -9.79 8.46 5.37
CA TYR A 244 -9.30 7.45 6.32
C TYR A 244 -8.68 6.28 5.55
N ARG A 245 -9.38 5.73 4.57
CA ARG A 245 -8.86 4.65 3.70
C ARG A 245 -7.55 5.04 3.02
N TRP A 246 -7.47 6.27 2.52
CA TRP A 246 -6.25 6.80 1.93
C TRP A 246 -5.12 6.96 2.95
N SER A 247 -5.42 7.40 4.18
CA SER A 247 -4.41 7.51 5.24
C SER A 247 -3.85 6.15 5.65
N VAL A 248 -4.70 5.12 5.74
CA VAL A 248 -4.30 3.74 6.02
C VAL A 248 -3.42 3.21 4.88
N PHE A 249 -3.84 3.45 3.64
CA PHE A 249 -3.06 3.10 2.44
C PHE A 249 -1.69 3.81 2.38
N GLN A 250 -1.61 5.08 2.79
CA GLN A 250 -0.33 5.79 2.85
C GLN A 250 0.59 5.21 3.94
N ARG A 251 0.04 4.86 5.11
CA ARG A 251 0.79 4.24 6.21
C ARG A 251 1.30 2.84 5.86
N SER A 252 0.59 2.09 5.01
CA SER A 252 1.02 0.76 4.56
C SER A 252 2.15 0.77 3.52
N ARG A 253 2.65 1.96 3.10
CA ARG A 253 3.80 2.09 2.19
C ARG A 253 5.12 1.75 2.89
N SER A 254 5.28 0.47 3.22
CA SER A 254 6.55 -0.04 3.73
C SER A 254 7.66 0.07 2.68
N LEU A 255 8.91 0.23 3.12
CA LEU A 255 10.08 0.24 2.22
C LEU A 255 10.12 -1.02 1.33
N GLY A 256 9.70 -2.15 1.88
CA GLY A 256 9.59 -3.40 1.12
C GLY A 256 8.61 -3.28 -0.05
N PHE A 257 7.43 -2.68 0.13
CA PHE A 257 6.48 -2.48 -0.98
C PHE A 257 7.12 -1.67 -2.12
N LEU A 258 7.83 -0.58 -1.81
CA LEU A 258 8.50 0.25 -2.81
C LEU A 258 9.57 -0.53 -3.58
N MET A 259 10.35 -1.36 -2.90
CA MET A 259 11.34 -2.23 -3.54
C MET A 259 10.68 -3.21 -4.52
N TRP A 260 9.62 -3.89 -4.10
CA TRP A 260 8.91 -4.85 -4.96
C TRP A 260 8.17 -4.17 -6.13
N LEU A 261 7.68 -2.95 -5.94
CA LEU A 261 7.11 -2.13 -7.01
C LEU A 261 8.18 -1.82 -8.08
N VAL A 262 9.38 -1.43 -7.67
CA VAL A 262 10.51 -1.17 -8.59
C VAL A 262 10.86 -2.44 -9.36
N PHE A 263 10.93 -3.61 -8.71
CA PHE A 263 11.20 -4.87 -9.41
C PHE A 263 10.12 -5.25 -10.43
N GLY A 264 8.84 -5.05 -10.11
CA GLY A 264 7.74 -5.24 -11.07
C GLY A 264 7.87 -4.32 -12.28
N ILE A 265 8.16 -3.04 -12.04
CA ILE A 265 8.38 -2.03 -13.08
C ILE A 265 9.56 -2.39 -13.99
N LEU A 266 10.71 -2.78 -13.42
CA LEU A 266 11.89 -3.16 -14.18
C LEU A 266 11.65 -4.43 -15.01
N ALA A 267 10.94 -5.41 -14.44
CA ALA A 267 10.55 -6.62 -15.17
C ALA A 267 9.66 -6.30 -16.37
N ALA A 268 8.63 -5.46 -16.18
CA ALA A 268 7.73 -5.04 -17.25
C ALA A 268 8.49 -4.33 -18.37
N TYR A 269 9.36 -3.38 -18.04
CA TYR A 269 10.17 -2.67 -19.01
C TYR A 269 11.07 -3.63 -19.80
N ARG A 270 11.78 -4.53 -19.10
CA ARG A 270 12.73 -5.45 -19.74
C ARG A 270 12.04 -6.43 -20.67
N VAL A 271 10.88 -6.96 -20.28
CA VAL A 271 10.10 -7.92 -21.08
C VAL A 271 9.43 -7.24 -22.27
N ALA A 272 8.97 -6.00 -22.13
CA ALA A 272 8.35 -5.26 -23.23
C ALA A 272 9.36 -4.75 -24.29
N THR A 273 10.63 -4.56 -23.90
CA THR A 273 11.69 -4.01 -24.78
C THR A 273 12.68 -5.03 -25.32
N GLY A 274 12.83 -6.20 -24.68
CA GLY A 274 13.60 -7.33 -25.20
C GLY A 274 12.76 -8.18 -26.14
#